data_AF-A0A0U5JJP4-F1
#
_entry.id   AF-A0A0U5JJP4-F1
#
_cell.length_a   1.000
_cell.length_b   1.000
_cell.length_c   1.000
_cell.angle_alpha   90.00
_cell.angle_beta   90.00
_cell.angle_gamma   90.00
#
_symmetry.space_group_name_H-M   'P 1'
#
loop_
_entity.id
_entity.type
_entity.pdbx_description
1 polymer ?
#
loop_
_entity_poly.entity_id
_entity_poly.type
_entity_poly.pdbx_seq_one_letter_code
_entity_poly.pdbx_strand_id
1 'polypeptide(L)'
;MDIAENNVVRFISVTKKKDGMFANFRVKGMKGGATFSSSISVDISQANVHAGDTLEKIIEECGRIAVRMFEIKLQFEGLLSV
;
A
#
# COMPACT_ATOMS: atom_id res chain seq x y z
N MET A 1 -2.46 -20.05 13.82
CA MET A 1 -2.38 -18.70 13.23
C MET A 1 -1.06 -18.66 12.49
N ASP A 2 -1.09 -18.89 11.19
CA ASP A 2 0.12 -19.04 10.39
C ASP A 2 0.66 -17.66 10.03
N ILE A 3 1.89 -17.34 10.47
CA ILE A 3 2.54 -16.04 10.24
C ILE A 3 2.78 -15.82 8.72
N ALA A 4 2.71 -16.89 7.91
CA ALA A 4 2.88 -16.87 6.47
C ALA A 4 1.74 -16.17 5.69
N GLU A 5 0.55 -16.03 6.29
CA GLU A 5 -0.60 -15.33 5.65
C GLU A 5 -0.62 -13.82 5.93
N ASN A 6 0.36 -13.29 6.67
CA ASN A 6 0.40 -11.86 6.97
C ASN A 6 0.77 -11.04 5.73
N ASN A 7 -0.10 -10.11 5.36
CA ASN A 7 0.20 -9.09 4.37
C ASN A 7 1.25 -8.12 4.94
N VAL A 8 2.43 -8.09 4.34
CA VAL A 8 3.50 -7.16 4.71
C VAL A 8 3.45 -5.95 3.79
N VAL A 9 3.09 -4.79 4.35
CA VAL A 9 3.20 -3.49 3.67
C VAL A 9 4.55 -2.88 3.98
N ARG A 10 5.38 -2.71 2.95
CA ARG A 10 6.71 -2.14 3.06
C ARG A 10 6.78 -0.79 2.35
N PHE A 11 7.17 0.25 3.07
CA PHE A 11 7.53 1.52 2.46
C PHE A 11 8.77 1.38 1.56
N ILE A 12 8.74 2.02 0.39
CA ILE A 12 9.82 1.98 -0.60
C ILE A 12 10.47 3.36 -0.73
N SER A 13 9.69 4.40 -1.01
CA SER A 13 10.20 5.75 -1.25
C SER A 13 9.07 6.77 -1.25
N VAL A 14 9.40 8.05 -1.13
CA VAL A 14 8.53 9.15 -1.57
C VAL A 14 9.07 9.71 -2.88
N THR A 15 8.21 9.92 -3.87
CA THR A 15 8.59 10.44 -5.18
C THR A 15 7.75 11.66 -5.52
N LYS A 16 8.41 12.75 -5.92
CA LYS A 16 7.74 13.94 -6.47
C LYS A 16 7.56 13.76 -7.98
N LYS A 17 6.33 13.88 -8.47
CA LYS A 17 5.99 13.94 -9.90
C LYS A 17 5.46 15.34 -10.24
N LYS A 18 5.17 15.59 -11.52
CA LYS A 18 4.60 16.87 -11.97
C LYS A 18 3.28 17.21 -11.26
N ASP A 19 2.47 16.18 -11.01
CA ASP A 19 1.09 16.34 -10.53
C ASP A 19 0.94 16.18 -9.01
N GLY A 20 2.03 15.93 -8.28
CA GLY A 20 1.96 15.71 -6.83
C GLY A 20 3.14 14.96 -6.24
N MET A 21 3.01 14.58 -4.97
CA MET A 21 4.02 13.83 -4.22
C MET A 21 3.40 12.52 -3.74
N PHE A 22 4.13 11.42 -3.95
CA PHE A 22 3.59 10.07 -3.84
C PHE A 22 4.43 9.23 -2.90
N ALA A 23 3.82 8.66 -1.87
CA ALA A 23 4.42 7.64 -1.04
C ALA A 23 4.21 6.26 -1.69
N ASN A 24 5.30 5.54 -1.93
CA ASN A 24 5.30 4.25 -2.62
C ASN A 24 5.48 3.12 -1.62
N PHE A 25 4.63 2.12 -1.75
CA PHE A 25 4.61 0.92 -0.93
C PHE A 25 4.65 -0.32 -1.81
N ARG A 26 5.24 -1.39 -1.27
CA ARG A 26 5.13 -2.73 -1.82
C ARG A 26 4.40 -3.59 -0.79
N VAL A 27 3.32 -4.20 -1.22
CA VAL A 27 2.57 -5.17 -0.42
C VAL A 27 2.89 -6.56 -0.92
N LYS A 28 3.25 -7.45 -0.01
CA LYS A 28 3.46 -8.87 -0.28
C LYS A 28 2.61 -9.70 0.65
N GLY A 29 2.10 -10.81 0.17
CA GLY A 29 1.37 -11.77 1.00
C GLY A 29 1.26 -13.12 0.32
N MET A 30 0.55 -14.02 0.97
CA MET A 30 0.31 -15.38 0.50
C MET A 30 -1.18 -15.70 0.63
N LYS A 31 -1.78 -16.32 -0.40
CA LYS A 31 -3.17 -16.80 -0.36
C LYS A 31 -3.24 -18.15 -1.07
N GLY A 32 -3.69 -19.18 -0.36
CA GLY A 32 -3.79 -20.55 -0.91
C GLY A 32 -2.45 -21.12 -1.41
N GLY A 33 -1.33 -20.76 -0.77
CA GLY A 33 0.01 -21.20 -1.17
C GLY A 33 0.65 -20.42 -2.32
N ALA A 34 -0.09 -19.52 -2.99
CA ALA A 34 0.47 -18.62 -4.00
C ALA A 34 0.96 -17.32 -3.35
N THR A 35 2.17 -16.89 -3.70
CA THR A 35 2.71 -15.58 -3.27
C THR A 35 2.31 -14.50 -4.25
N PHE A 36 1.90 -13.35 -3.74
CA PHE A 36 1.58 -12.18 -4.54
C PHE A 36 2.38 -10.96 -4.07
N SER A 37 2.61 -10.05 -5.00
CA SER A 37 3.28 -8.78 -4.73
C SER A 37 2.63 -7.69 -5.56
N SER A 38 2.21 -6.60 -4.93
CA SER A 38 1.66 -5.42 -5.60
C SER A 38 2.40 -4.16 -5.16
N SER A 39 2.59 -3.23 -6.08
CA SER A 39 3.07 -1.88 -5.77
C SER A 39 1.87 -0.94 -5.64
N ILE A 40 1.91 -0.04 -4.67
CA ILE A 40 0.87 0.96 -4.42
C ILE A 40 1.55 2.31 -4.28
N SER A 41 1.06 3.30 -5.01
CA SER A 41 1.49 4.70 -4.89
C SER A 41 0.31 5.51 -4.34
N VAL A 42 0.49 6.11 -3.17
CA VAL A 42 -0.51 6.95 -2.51
C VAL A 42 -0.10 8.40 -2.66
N ASP A 43 -0.96 9.24 -3.19
CA ASP A 43 -0.76 10.69 -3.18
C ASP A 43 -0.87 11.19 -1.74
N ILE A 44 0.16 11.88 -1.26
CA ILE A 44 0.24 12.31 0.13
C ILE A 44 -0.90 13.29 0.51
N SER A 45 -1.43 14.03 -0.48
CA SER A 45 -2.58 14.93 -0.27
C SER A 45 -3.87 14.18 0.08
N GLN A 46 -4.00 12.92 -0.36
CA GLN A 46 -5.15 12.07 -0.05
C GLN A 46 -5.10 11.50 1.37
N ALA A 47 -3.90 11.53 2.00
CA ALA A 47 -3.68 11.03 3.35
C ALA A 47 -3.71 12.14 4.42
N ASN A 48 -4.17 13.35 4.07
CA ASN A 48 -4.21 14.51 4.96
C ASN A 48 -2.84 14.83 5.60
N VAL A 49 -1.76 14.59 4.86
CA VAL A 49 -0.39 14.93 5.25
C VAL A 49 0.21 15.93 4.25
N HIS A 50 1.18 16.70 4.71
CA HIS A 50 1.85 17.72 3.92
C HIS A 50 3.32 17.36 3.67
N ALA A 51 3.92 17.95 2.63
CA ALA A 51 5.32 17.70 2.30
C ALA A 51 6.33 18.16 3.38
N GLY A 52 5.89 19.02 4.31
CA GLY A 52 6.68 19.44 5.48
C GLY A 52 6.50 18.55 6.71
N ASP A 53 5.59 17.57 6.67
CA ASP A 53 5.44 16.60 7.76
C ASP A 53 6.66 15.66 7.83
N THR A 54 6.86 15.04 8.98
CA THR A 54 7.91 14.03 9.15
C THR A 54 7.65 12.83 8.25
N LEU A 55 8.73 12.16 7.85
CA LEU A 55 8.64 10.98 7.00
C LEU A 55 7.85 9.86 7.68
N GLU A 56 8.00 9.70 8.99
CA GLU A 56 7.26 8.73 9.80
C GLU A 56 5.75 8.96 9.70
N LYS A 57 5.28 10.21 9.83
CA LYS A 57 3.87 10.56 9.73
C LYS A 57 3.33 10.30 8.32
N ILE A 58 4.10 10.66 7.29
CA ILE A 58 3.74 10.39 5.89
C ILE A 58 3.61 8.88 5.65
N ILE A 59 4.56 8.09 6.14
CA ILE A 59 4.56 6.62 6.01
C ILE A 59 3.36 6.02 6.72
N GLU A 60 3.04 6.46 7.95
CA GLU A 60 1.95 5.90 8.73
C GLU A 60 0.59 6.15 8.07
N GLU A 61 0.28 7.41 7.74
CA GLU A 61 -1.04 7.76 7.19
C GLU A 61 -1.22 7.24 5.75
N CYS A 62 -0.19 7.35 4.90
CA CYS A 62 -0.27 6.77 3.55
C CYS A 62 -0.27 5.23 3.59
N GLY A 63 0.41 4.64 4.58
CA GLY A 63 0.46 3.18 4.78
C GLY A 63 -0.92 2.60 5.10
N ARG A 64 -1.72 3.27 5.93
CA ARG A 64 -3.11 2.87 6.21
C ARG A 64 -3.97 2.84 4.95
N ILE A 65 -3.82 3.84 4.07
CA ILE A 65 -4.50 3.86 2.77
C ILE A 65 -4.02 2.71 1.88
N ALA A 66 -2.70 2.46 1.83
CA ALA A 66 -2.14 1.38 1.03
C ALA A 66 -2.66 -0.01 1.46
N VAL A 67 -2.79 -0.28 2.77
CA VAL A 67 -3.40 -1.51 3.29
C VAL A 67 -4.84 -1.66 2.77
N ARG A 68 -5.66 -0.61 2.91
CA ARG A 68 -7.06 -0.65 2.50
C ARG A 68 -7.23 -0.83 0.98
N MET A 69 -6.43 -0.13 0.18
CA MET A 69 -6.42 -0.31 -1.28
C MET A 69 -6.04 -1.73 -1.68
N PHE A 70 -5.10 -2.33 -0.95
CA PHE A 70 -4.65 -3.69 -1.20
C PHE A 70 -5.75 -4.72 -0.92
N GLU A 71 -6.43 -4.63 0.22
CA GLU A 71 -7.55 -5.52 0.57
C GLU A 71 -8.68 -5.46 -0.46
N ILE A 72 -9.05 -4.25 -0.88
CA ILE A 72 -10.07 -4.04 -1.92
C ILE A 72 -9.62 -4.68 -3.24
N LYS A 73 -8.36 -4.49 -3.64
CA LYS A 73 -7.83 -5.09 -4.88
C LYS A 73 -7.93 -6.61 -4.87
N LEU A 74 -7.57 -7.26 -3.75
CA LEU A 74 -7.70 -8.71 -3.59
C LEU A 74 -9.16 -9.19 -3.66
N GLN A 75 -10.12 -8.40 -3.15
CA GLN A 75 -11.55 -8.74 -3.26
C GLN A 75 -12.02 -8.71 -4.71
N PHE A 76 -11.60 -7.71 -5.49
CA PHE A 76 -11.95 -7.61 -6.92
C PHE A 76 -11.26 -8.67 -7.79
N GLU A 77 -10.01 -9.03 -7.51
CA GLU A 77 -9.34 -10.15 -8.18
C GLU A 77 -10.08 -11.50 -7.92
N GLY A 78 -10.65 -11.67 -6.74
CA GLY A 78 -11.50 -12.83 -6.41
C GLY A 78 -12.84 -12.83 -7.15
N LEU A 79 -13.43 -11.68 -7.42
CA LEU A 79 -14.70 -11.55 -8.16
C LEU A 79 -14.58 -11.96 -9.64
N LEU A 80 -13.40 -11.77 -10.24
CA LEU A 80 -13.11 -12.14 -11.63
C LEU A 80 -12.76 -13.61 -11.82
N SER A 81 -12.62 -14.38 -10.73
CA SER A 81 -12.31 -15.82 -10.77
C SER A 81 -13.54 -16.72 -10.57
N VAL A 82 -14.75 -16.19 -10.76
CA VAL A 82 -16.02 -16.94 -10.70
C VAL A 82 -16.63 -17.06 -12.09
#